data_AF-A0A1K1MUG4-F1
#
_entry.id   AF-A0A1K1MUG4-F1
#
_cell.length_a   1.000
_cell.length_b   1.000
_cell.length_c   1.000
_cell.angle_alpha   90.00
_cell.angle_beta   90.00
_cell.angle_gamma   90.00
#
_symmetry.space_group_name_H-M   'P 1'
#
loop_
_entity.id
_entity.type
_entity.pdbx_description
1 polymer ?
#
loop_
_entity_poly.entity_id
_entity_poly.type
_entity_poly.pdbx_seq_one_letter_code
_entity_poly.pdbx_strand_id
1 'polypeptide(L)'
;MQVQDLTGAALDYWVALAEGLGAPCVAGGACRAIRETGGASVSFAPSSSWTDGGPIVERLPFAAFERDGGHGAWRAVLHRAVPAAGERCTLNQSGPTLLIAAMRTLVASTFSDDVPDLDMSKPRRA
;
A
#
# COMPACT_ATOMS: atom_id res chain seq x y z
N MET A 1 2.23 -0.85 14.73
CA MET A 1 3.35 -0.82 13.77
C MET A 1 3.22 0.46 12.98
N GLN A 2 4.31 1.20 12.87
CA GLN A 2 4.35 2.45 12.12
C GLN A 2 4.32 2.14 10.61
N VAL A 3 3.47 2.81 9.85
CA VAL A 3 3.32 2.58 8.41
C VAL A 3 4.62 2.88 7.66
N GLN A 4 5.37 3.90 8.10
CA GLN A 4 6.68 4.26 7.55
C GLN A 4 7.74 3.15 7.68
N ASP A 5 7.53 2.15 8.55
CA ASP A 5 8.47 1.04 8.76
C ASP A 5 8.03 -0.24 8.03
N LEU A 6 6.81 -0.29 7.50
CA LEU A 6 6.29 -1.45 6.78
C LEU A 6 7.09 -1.74 5.51
N THR A 7 7.41 -3.01 5.28
CA THR A 7 8.16 -3.48 4.10
C THR A 7 7.76 -4.90 3.72
N GLY A 8 8.08 -5.30 2.50
CA GLY A 8 7.83 -6.65 1.97
C GLY A 8 6.38 -7.11 2.15
N ALA A 9 6.21 -8.39 2.48
CA ALA A 9 4.90 -9.01 2.57
C ALA A 9 3.96 -8.38 3.62
N ALA A 10 4.51 -7.78 4.68
CA ALA A 10 3.69 -7.05 5.65
C ALA A 10 3.07 -5.79 5.01
N LEU A 11 3.86 -5.03 4.24
CA LEU A 11 3.34 -3.88 3.49
C LEU A 11 2.31 -4.34 2.44
N ASP A 12 2.61 -5.40 1.70
CA ASP A 12 1.72 -5.95 0.67
C ASP A 12 0.38 -6.43 1.26
N TYR A 13 0.40 -7.02 2.46
CA TYR A 13 -0.80 -7.42 3.20
C TYR A 13 -1.69 -6.22 3.53
N TRP A 14 -1.10 -5.14 4.02
CA TRP A 14 -1.85 -3.92 4.32
C TRP A 14 -2.39 -3.24 3.07
N VAL A 15 -1.66 -3.30 1.95
CA VAL A 15 -2.19 -2.85 0.65
C VAL A 15 -3.38 -3.70 0.22
N ALA A 16 -3.31 -5.03 0.38
CA ALA A 16 -4.42 -5.93 0.04
C ALA A 16 -5.68 -5.59 0.85
N LEU A 17 -5.53 -5.27 2.14
CA LEU A 17 -6.65 -4.79 2.96
C LEU A 17 -7.17 -3.42 2.49
N ALA A 18 -6.29 -2.47 2.14
CA ALA A 18 -6.69 -1.15 1.65
C ALA A 18 -7.45 -1.22 0.32
N GLU A 19 -7.08 -2.17 -0.54
CA GLU A 19 -7.71 -2.44 -1.83
C GLU A 19 -8.98 -3.30 -1.72
N GLY A 20 -9.34 -3.75 -0.51
CA GLY A 20 -10.53 -4.59 -0.28
C GLY A 20 -10.41 -5.99 -0.87
N LEU A 21 -9.18 -6.52 -1.01
CA LEU A 21 -8.97 -7.87 -1.53
C LEU A 21 -9.41 -8.93 -0.49
N GLY A 22 -9.86 -10.08 -0.98
CA GLY A 22 -10.37 -11.14 -0.14
C GLY A 22 -9.28 -12.00 0.49
N ALA A 23 -9.47 -12.43 1.74
CA ALA A 23 -8.62 -13.40 2.43
C ALA A 23 -7.10 -13.12 2.40
N PRO A 24 -6.63 -11.87 2.63
CA PRO A 24 -5.20 -11.61 2.62
C PRO A 24 -4.52 -12.37 3.75
N CYS A 25 -3.32 -12.91 3.47
CA CYS A 25 -2.42 -13.51 4.45
C CYS A 25 -0.96 -13.44 3.97
N VAL A 26 -0.04 -13.64 4.90
CA VAL A 26 1.40 -13.77 4.65
C VAL A 26 1.82 -15.21 4.93
N ALA A 27 2.31 -15.90 3.90
CA ALA A 27 2.79 -17.27 4.00
C ALA A 27 4.14 -17.40 3.27
N GLY A 28 5.14 -17.98 3.94
CA GLY A 28 6.48 -18.16 3.36
C GLY A 28 7.17 -16.85 2.97
N GLY A 29 6.86 -15.75 3.66
CA GLY A 29 7.43 -14.43 3.36
C GLY A 29 6.81 -13.71 2.15
N ALA A 30 5.70 -14.22 1.60
CA ALA A 30 4.95 -13.60 0.51
C ALA A 30 3.51 -13.30 0.93
N CYS A 31 2.98 -12.17 0.49
CA CYS A 31 1.57 -11.86 0.64
C CYS A 31 0.75 -12.56 -0.44
N ARG A 32 -0.39 -13.12 -0.04
CA ARG A 32 -1.38 -13.73 -0.94
C ARG A 32 -2.75 -13.16 -0.66
N ALA A 33 -3.54 -12.97 -1.70
CA ALA A 33 -4.91 -12.47 -1.62
C ALA A 33 -5.77 -12.98 -2.78
N ILE A 34 -7.09 -12.85 -2.64
CA ILE A 34 -8.08 -13.16 -3.66
C ILE A 34 -8.50 -11.85 -4.33
N ARG A 35 -8.25 -11.70 -5.63
CA ARG A 35 -8.54 -10.46 -6.39
C ARG A 35 -10.00 -10.32 -6.80
N GLU A 36 -10.68 -11.44 -7.03
CA GLU A 36 -12.05 -11.51 -7.53
C GLU A 36 -12.87 -12.42 -6.64
N THR A 37 -14.13 -12.06 -6.40
CA THR A 37 -15.03 -12.86 -5.54
C THR A 37 -15.15 -14.30 -6.06
N GLY A 38 -14.77 -15.27 -5.23
CA GLY A 38 -14.76 -16.70 -5.59
C GLY A 38 -13.50 -17.16 -6.34
N GLY A 39 -12.53 -16.26 -6.58
CA GLY A 39 -11.26 -16.58 -7.21
C GLY A 39 -10.29 -17.33 -6.28
N ALA A 40 -9.20 -17.82 -6.87
CA ALA A 40 -8.11 -18.45 -6.13
C ALA A 40 -7.23 -17.41 -5.42
N SER A 41 -6.64 -17.82 -4.30
CA SER A 41 -5.61 -17.03 -3.62
C SER A 41 -4.33 -17.01 -4.46
N VAL A 42 -3.91 -15.82 -4.89
CA VAL A 42 -2.73 -15.60 -5.74
C VAL A 42 -1.69 -14.75 -5.01
N SER A 43 -0.45 -14.78 -5.49
CA SER A 43 0.60 -13.88 -5.00
C SER A 43 0.21 -12.42 -5.26
N PHE A 44 0.51 -11.56 -4.30
CA PHE A 44 0.28 -10.13 -4.41
C PHE A 44 1.43 -9.39 -3.75
N ALA A 45 2.25 -8.72 -4.57
CA ALA A 45 3.49 -8.08 -4.13
C ALA A 45 3.62 -6.64 -4.69
N PRO A 46 2.64 -5.75 -4.46
CA PRO A 46 2.62 -4.42 -5.05
C PRO A 46 3.78 -3.52 -4.62
N SER A 47 4.45 -3.80 -3.50
CA SER A 47 5.63 -3.05 -3.05
C SER A 47 6.92 -3.38 -3.83
N SER A 48 6.95 -4.49 -4.59
CA SER A 48 8.16 -4.97 -5.28
C SER A 48 7.93 -5.41 -6.74
N SER A 49 6.69 -5.74 -7.12
CA SER A 49 6.31 -6.14 -8.48
C SER A 49 5.55 -5.02 -9.20
N TRP A 50 6.09 -4.55 -10.32
CA TRP A 50 5.41 -3.55 -11.15
C TRP A 50 4.10 -4.04 -11.77
N THR A 51 3.97 -5.35 -12.00
CA THR A 51 2.73 -5.95 -12.48
C THR A 51 1.57 -5.75 -11.49
N ASP A 52 1.88 -5.71 -10.19
CA ASP A 52 0.88 -5.51 -9.13
C ASP A 52 0.77 -4.04 -8.72
N GLY A 53 1.90 -3.38 -8.50
CA GLY A 53 1.93 -2.00 -7.99
C GLY A 53 1.67 -0.93 -9.05
N GLY A 54 2.07 -1.16 -10.30
CA GLY A 54 1.88 -0.20 -11.40
C GLY A 54 0.42 0.18 -11.62
N PRO A 55 -0.50 -0.79 -11.79
CA PRO A 55 -1.93 -0.49 -11.93
C PRO A 55 -2.55 0.26 -10.75
N ILE A 56 -2.03 0.08 -9.53
CA ILE A 56 -2.47 0.82 -8.33
C ILE A 56 -1.99 2.28 -8.41
N VAL A 57 -0.72 2.49 -8.76
CA VAL A 57 -0.13 3.84 -8.90
C VAL A 57 -0.87 4.66 -9.96
N GLU A 58 -1.20 4.07 -11.10
CA GLU A 58 -1.91 4.76 -12.19
C GLU A 58 -3.38 5.06 -11.85
N ARG A 59 -4.04 4.18 -11.09
CA ARG A 59 -5.47 4.32 -10.77
C ARG A 59 -5.72 5.31 -9.63
N LEU A 60 -4.83 5.39 -8.65
CA LEU A 60 -5.01 6.24 -7.47
C LEU A 60 -4.54 7.68 -7.73
N PRO A 61 -5.08 8.68 -7.00
CA PRO A 61 -4.77 10.10 -7.22
C PRO A 61 -3.41 10.50 -6.63
N PHE A 62 -2.33 9.84 -7.04
CA PHE A 62 -0.97 10.26 -6.72
C PHE A 62 -0.67 11.58 -7.44
N ALA A 63 -0.31 12.59 -6.66
CA ALA A 63 -0.02 13.93 -7.14
C ALA A 63 1.40 14.07 -7.67
N ALA A 64 2.35 13.41 -6.99
CA ALA A 64 3.77 13.52 -7.28
C ALA A 64 4.54 12.32 -6.75
N PHE A 65 5.64 12.02 -7.45
CA PHE A 65 6.71 11.16 -6.97
C PHE A 65 8.02 11.95 -7.06
N GLU A 66 8.64 12.16 -5.91
CA GLU A 66 9.86 12.97 -5.79
C GLU A 66 11.03 12.08 -5.39
N ARG A 67 12.20 12.39 -5.94
CA ARG A 67 13.47 11.79 -5.55
C ARG A 67 14.56 12.82 -5.72
N ASP A 68 15.07 13.34 -4.60
CA ASP A 68 16.01 14.45 -4.56
C ASP A 68 17.25 14.18 -5.43
N GLY A 69 17.47 15.03 -6.44
CA GLY A 69 18.58 14.90 -7.38
C GLY A 69 18.65 13.55 -8.12
N GLY A 70 17.55 12.79 -8.18
CA GLY A 70 17.52 11.45 -8.77
C GLY A 70 18.21 10.35 -7.96
N HIS A 71 18.60 10.62 -6.71
CA HIS A 71 19.24 9.66 -5.81
C HIS A 71 18.52 9.60 -4.46
N GLY A 72 18.78 8.54 -3.67
CA GLY A 72 18.18 8.39 -2.34
C GLY A 72 16.72 7.92 -2.34
N ALA A 73 15.99 8.32 -1.30
CA ALA A 73 14.63 7.87 -1.03
C ALA A 73 13.61 8.52 -1.98
N TRP A 74 12.58 7.76 -2.31
CA TRP A 74 11.39 8.27 -2.97
C TRP A 74 10.42 8.84 -1.95
N ARG A 75 9.72 9.91 -2.31
CA ARG A 75 8.54 10.42 -1.61
C ARG A 75 7.35 10.32 -2.55
N ALA A 76 6.26 9.74 -2.07
CA ALA A 76 5.00 9.69 -2.80
C ALA A 76 4.00 10.63 -2.15
N VAL A 77 3.26 11.38 -2.95
CA VAL A 77 2.22 12.32 -2.48
C VAL A 77 0.89 11.86 -3.04
N LEU A 78 -0.08 11.61 -2.17
CA LEU A 78 -1.45 11.25 -2.53
C LEU A 78 -2.41 12.38 -2.15
N HIS A 79 -3.26 12.80 -3.08
CA HIS A 79 -4.30 13.76 -2.80
C HIS A 79 -5.54 13.08 -2.22
N ARG A 80 -6.03 13.60 -1.09
CA ARG A 80 -7.35 13.27 -0.56
C ARG A 80 -8.24 14.50 -0.63
N ALA A 81 -9.39 14.37 -1.28
CA ALA A 81 -10.42 15.39 -1.24
C ALA A 81 -10.98 15.47 0.19
N VAL A 82 -11.00 16.66 0.79
CA VAL A 82 -11.69 16.91 2.06
C VAL A 82 -13.05 17.55 1.75
N PRO A 83 -14.17 16.86 2.01
CA PRO A 83 -15.50 17.34 1.61
C PRO A 83 -15.91 18.67 2.25
N ALA A 84 -15.32 19.03 3.39
CA ALA A 84 -15.82 20.10 4.25
C ALA A 84 -15.18 21.49 4.02
N ALA A 85 -14.07 21.61 3.28
CA ALA A 85 -13.29 22.85 3.27
C ALA A 85 -12.85 23.35 1.88
N GLY A 86 -13.08 22.60 0.79
CA GLY A 86 -12.47 22.94 -0.51
C GLY A 86 -10.94 22.79 -0.54
N GLU A 87 -10.34 22.35 0.57
CA GLU A 87 -8.91 22.09 0.72
C GLU A 87 -8.57 20.64 0.33
N ARG A 88 -7.36 20.46 -0.23
CA ARG A 88 -6.79 19.14 -0.52
C ARG A 88 -5.84 18.79 0.61
N CYS A 89 -6.09 17.69 1.32
CA CYS A 89 -5.08 17.12 2.20
C CYS A 89 -4.10 16.30 1.36
N THR A 90 -2.81 16.56 1.53
CA THR A 90 -1.73 15.74 0.96
C THR A 90 -1.25 14.77 2.02
N LEU A 91 -1.37 13.47 1.71
CA LEU A 91 -0.73 12.42 2.49
C LEU A 91 0.57 12.07 1.79
N ASN A 92 1.64 11.90 2.57
CA ASN A 92 2.93 11.58 2.00
C ASN A 92 3.68 10.57 2.87
N GLN A 93 4.30 9.59 2.23
CA GLN A 93 5.24 8.67 2.85
C GLN A 93 6.47 8.50 1.97
N SER A 94 7.56 8.03 2.58
CA SER A 94 8.82 7.78 1.91
C SER A 94 9.18 6.29 1.87
N GLY A 95 10.05 5.94 0.93
CA GLY A 95 10.53 4.57 0.76
C GLY A 95 11.81 4.50 -0.08
N PRO A 96 12.57 3.40 0.03
CA PRO A 96 13.78 3.21 -0.78
C PRO A 96 13.47 2.99 -2.27
N THR A 97 12.24 2.63 -2.61
CA THR A 97 11.75 2.51 -3.99
C THR A 97 10.45 3.29 -4.16
N LEU A 98 10.12 3.64 -5.40
CA LEU A 98 8.86 4.31 -5.75
C LEU A 98 7.66 3.50 -5.25
N LEU A 99 7.64 2.19 -5.52
CA LEU A 99 6.55 1.32 -5.10
C LEU A 99 6.40 1.26 -3.58
N ILE A 100 7.49 1.17 -2.82
CA ILE A 100 7.40 1.17 -1.35
C ILE A 100 6.83 2.50 -0.85
N ALA A 101 7.28 3.64 -1.38
CA ALA A 101 6.74 4.95 -1.01
C ALA A 101 5.24 5.07 -1.34
N ALA A 102 4.84 4.62 -2.54
CA ALA A 102 3.45 4.61 -3.00
C ALA A 102 2.57 3.76 -2.08
N MET A 103 2.97 2.51 -1.83
CA MET A 103 2.20 1.57 -1.02
C MET A 103 2.07 2.02 0.44
N ARG A 104 3.13 2.58 1.03
CA ARG A 104 3.05 3.17 2.38
C ARG A 104 2.09 4.36 2.42
N THR A 105 2.11 5.22 1.40
CA THR A 105 1.21 6.37 1.31
C THR A 105 -0.25 5.92 1.19
N LEU A 106 -0.51 4.89 0.40
CA LEU A 106 -1.84 4.26 0.29
C LEU A 106 -2.30 3.72 1.65
N VAL A 107 -1.47 2.92 2.33
CA VAL A 107 -1.80 2.36 3.65
C VAL A 107 -2.08 3.48 4.66
N ALA A 108 -1.23 4.50 4.73
CA ALA A 108 -1.42 5.65 5.61
C ALA A 108 -2.73 6.40 5.31
N SER A 109 -3.12 6.49 4.03
CA SER A 109 -4.37 7.15 3.62
C SER A 109 -5.63 6.43 4.09
N THR A 110 -5.53 5.11 4.24
CA THR A 110 -6.65 4.24 4.62
C THR A 110 -6.70 4.02 6.13
N PHE A 111 -5.56 3.81 6.77
CA PHE A 111 -5.47 3.34 8.15
C PHE A 111 -4.78 4.31 9.12
N SER A 112 -4.39 5.51 8.68
CA SER A 112 -3.53 6.45 9.43
C SER A 112 -2.07 5.96 9.52
N ASP A 113 -1.22 6.69 10.25
CA ASP A 113 0.22 6.42 10.36
C ASP A 113 0.57 5.16 11.18
N ASP A 114 -0.40 4.58 11.88
CA ASP A 114 -0.26 3.40 12.72
C ASP A 114 -1.27 2.31 12.37
N VAL A 115 -0.76 1.09 12.20
CA VAL A 115 -1.57 -0.12 12.01
C VAL A 115 -1.35 -1.12 13.15
N PRO A 116 -2.35 -1.91 13.56
CA PRO A 116 -2.17 -2.90 14.61
C PRO A 116 -1.14 -3.98 14.21
N ASP A 117 -0.42 -4.51 15.19
CA ASP A 117 0.41 -5.69 14.97
C ASP A 117 -0.48 -6.94 14.97
N LEU A 118 -0.57 -7.62 13.83
CA LEU A 118 -1.53 -8.69 13.57
C LEU A 118 -0.82 -10.00 13.24
N ASP A 119 -1.42 -11.11 13.65
CA ASP A 119 -1.06 -12.44 13.12
C ASP A 119 -1.51 -12.55 11.66
N MET A 120 -0.61 -12.16 10.74
CA MET A 120 -0.86 -12.18 9.29
C MET A 120 -0.79 -13.59 8.68
N SER A 121 -0.43 -14.62 9.46
CA SER A 121 -0.30 -15.99 8.94
C SER A 121 -1.64 -16.63 8.59
N LYS A 122 -2.74 -16.10 9.14
CA LYS A 122 -4.09 -16.63 8.95
C LYS A 122 -4.87 -15.77 7.95
N PRO A 123 -5.60 -16.38 7.01
CA PRO A 123 -6.43 -15.64 6.06
C PRO A 123 -7.52 -14.88 6.82
N ARG A 124 -7.59 -13.56 6.61
CA ARG A 124 -8.67 -12.74 7.17
C ARG A 124 -9.90 -12.77 6.28
N ARG A 125 -11.02 -13.28 6.81
CA ARG A 125 -12.31 -13.10 6.13
C ARG A 125 -12.63 -11.60 6.10
N ALA A 126 -12.98 -11.11 4.91
CA ALA A 126 -13.52 -9.77 4.71
C ALA A 126 -14.87 -9.63 5.44
#